data_AF-A0A0J0YD27-F1
#
_entry.id   AF-A0A0J0YD27-F1
#
_cell.length_a   1.000
_cell.length_b   1.000
_cell.length_c   1.000
_cell.angle_alpha   90.00
_cell.angle_beta   90.00
_cell.angle_gamma   90.00
#
_symmetry.space_group_name_H-M   'P 1'
#
loop_
_entity.id
_entity.type
_entity.pdbx_description
1 polymer ?
#
loop_
_entity_poly.entity_id
_entity_poly.type
_entity_poly.pdbx_seq_one_letter_code
_entity_poly.pdbx_strand_id
1 'polypeptide(L)'
;MKIVNGLFIAIIVSITAFFSFFWIGSYEEKIRLVNELPLSFFKRVVGVSVLGSVGISVLILVNFLRDKIVLKKVNVVSLKRLAIVGFLSVFLVALCGTLLFFFC
;
A
#
# COMPACT_ATOMS: atom_id res chain seq x y z
N MET A 1 -19.67 -7.80 3.97
CA MET A 1 -18.85 -6.67 3.47
C MET A 1 -17.49 -6.53 4.13
N LYS A 2 -17.34 -6.76 5.44
CA LYS A 2 -16.00 -6.80 6.07
C LYS A 2 -15.05 -7.76 5.35
N ILE A 3 -15.56 -8.92 4.92
CA ILE A 3 -14.81 -9.94 4.17
C ILE A 3 -14.36 -9.41 2.78
N VAL A 4 -15.27 -8.80 2.02
CA VAL A 4 -14.95 -8.24 0.68
C VAL A 4 -13.90 -7.14 0.78
N ASN A 5 -14.07 -6.20 1.72
CA ASN A 5 -13.08 -5.14 1.94
C ASN A 5 -11.74 -5.71 2.42
N GLY A 6 -11.74 -6.73 3.27
CA GLY A 6 -10.52 -7.43 3.69
C GLY A 6 -9.82 -8.12 2.52
N LEU A 7 -10.57 -8.75 1.62
CA LEU A 7 -10.03 -9.45 0.45
C LEU A 7 -9.42 -8.45 -0.55
N PHE A 8 -10.07 -7.31 -0.78
CA PHE A 8 -9.49 -6.22 -1.58
C PHE A 8 -8.21 -5.64 -0.95
N ILE A 9 -8.20 -5.41 0.37
CA ILE A 9 -6.99 -4.96 1.06
C ILE A 9 -5.87 -6.00 0.89
N ALA A 10 -6.17 -7.30 1.04
CA ALA A 10 -5.19 -8.36 0.87
C ALA A 10 -4.61 -8.41 -0.56
N ILE A 11 -5.44 -8.19 -1.59
CA ILE A 11 -4.98 -8.09 -2.99
C ILE A 11 -4.06 -6.88 -3.17
N ILE A 12 -4.47 -5.70 -2.69
CA ILE A 12 -3.67 -4.46 -2.79
C ILE A 12 -2.33 -4.64 -2.05
N VAL A 13 -2.35 -5.25 -0.87
CA VAL A 13 -1.15 -5.57 -0.08
C VAL A 13 -0.26 -6.55 -0.83
N SER A 14 -0.81 -7.60 -1.43
CA SER A 14 -0.03 -8.59 -2.18
C SER A 14 0.64 -7.97 -3.41
N ILE A 15 -0.07 -7.10 -4.13
CA ILE A 15 0.50 -6.32 -5.23
C ILE A 15 1.61 -5.40 -4.69
N THR A 16 1.36 -4.66 -3.62
CA THR A 16 2.35 -3.76 -3.01
C THR A 16 3.61 -4.53 -2.59
N ALA A 17 3.45 -5.71 -1.98
CA ALA A 17 4.54 -6.59 -1.61
C ALA A 17 5.32 -7.05 -2.84
N PHE A 18 4.63 -7.57 -3.86
CA PHE A 18 5.25 -8.00 -5.11
C PHE A 18 6.08 -6.86 -5.73
N PHE A 19 5.54 -5.65 -5.80
CA PHE A 19 6.28 -4.51 -6.32
C PHE A 19 7.46 -4.10 -5.42
N SER A 20 7.30 -4.20 -4.09
CA SER A 20 8.39 -3.94 -3.14
C SER A 20 9.58 -4.88 -3.32
N PHE A 21 9.30 -6.16 -3.57
CA PHE A 21 10.32 -7.19 -3.81
C PHE A 21 10.90 -7.15 -5.23
N PHE A 22 10.05 -7.02 -6.26
CA PHE A 22 10.43 -7.26 -7.67
C PHE A 22 10.57 -6.00 -8.53
N TRP A 23 9.84 -4.91 -8.24
CA TRP A 23 9.74 -3.78 -9.18
C TRP A 23 10.91 -2.78 -9.10
N ILE A 24 11.84 -2.98 -8.17
CA ILE A 24 13.05 -2.16 -8.00
C ILE A 24 14.26 -3.10 -7.90
N GLY A 25 14.25 -4.16 -8.73
CA GLY A 25 15.16 -5.30 -8.69
C GLY A 25 16.17 -5.35 -9.83
N SER A 26 16.53 -4.23 -10.47
CA SER A 26 17.79 -4.21 -11.20
C SER A 26 18.92 -4.26 -10.18
N TYR A 27 19.95 -5.08 -10.43
CA TYR A 27 21.16 -5.12 -9.60
C TYR A 27 21.72 -3.71 -9.33
N GLU A 28 21.54 -2.81 -10.30
CA GLU A 28 21.86 -1.39 -10.22
C GLU A 28 21.09 -0.65 -9.11
N GLU A 29 19.79 -0.88 -8.94
CA GLU A 29 19.00 -0.29 -7.86
C GLU A 29 19.44 -0.79 -6.48
N LYS A 30 19.86 -2.06 -6.35
CA LYS A 30 20.45 -2.57 -5.10
C LYS A 30 21.77 -1.87 -4.77
N ILE A 31 22.66 -1.73 -5.76
CA ILE A 31 23.91 -0.97 -5.60
C ILE A 31 23.61 0.47 -5.18
N ARG A 32 22.63 1.11 -5.82
CA ARG A 32 22.20 2.47 -5.50
C ARG A 32 21.59 2.57 -4.10
N LEU A 33 20.83 1.56 -3.68
CA LEU A 33 20.23 1.49 -2.36
C LEU A 33 21.29 1.46 -1.26
N VAL A 34 22.35 0.69 -1.45
CA VAL A 34 23.46 0.56 -0.47
C VAL A 34 24.35 1.79 -0.48
N ASN A 35 24.66 2.34 -1.66
CA ASN A 35 25.62 3.45 -1.80
C ASN A 35 25.03 4.83 -1.49
N GLU A 36 23.72 5.05 -1.71
CA GLU A 36 23.05 6.35 -1.54
C GLU A 36 22.11 6.39 -0.31
N LEU A 37 22.40 5.58 0.71
CA LEU A 37 21.69 5.68 1.99
C LEU A 37 21.86 7.09 2.59
N PRO A 38 20.82 7.65 3.26
CA PRO A 38 19.50 7.07 3.50
C PRO A 38 18.45 7.39 2.41
N LEU A 39 18.82 8.20 1.42
CA LEU A 39 17.87 8.87 0.52
C LEU A 39 17.21 7.90 -0.46
N SER A 40 17.98 6.94 -0.98
CA SER A 40 17.50 5.86 -1.85
C SER A 40 16.51 4.93 -1.13
N PHE A 41 16.75 4.62 0.15
CA PHE A 41 15.85 3.83 0.98
C PHE A 41 14.49 4.52 1.17
N PHE A 42 14.49 5.80 1.56
CA PHE A 42 13.25 6.56 1.69
C PHE A 42 12.50 6.68 0.36
N LYS A 43 13.20 6.94 -0.74
CA LYS A 43 12.59 7.05 -2.08
C LYS A 43 11.87 5.76 -2.46
N ARG A 44 12.46 4.61 -2.14
CA ARG A 44 11.85 3.29 -2.38
C ARG A 44 10.62 3.05 -1.52
N VAL A 45 10.73 3.24 -0.20
CA VAL A 45 9.60 3.06 0.72
C VAL A 45 8.43 3.96 0.31
N VAL A 46 8.70 5.23 0.00
CA VAL A 46 7.70 6.19 -0.45
C VAL A 46 7.11 5.77 -1.80
N GLY A 47 7.93 5.41 -2.79
CA GLY A 47 7.45 5.00 -4.11
C GLY A 47 6.50 3.80 -4.05
N VAL A 48 6.87 2.76 -3.30
CA VAL A 48 6.03 1.57 -3.12
C VAL A 48 4.78 1.90 -2.29
N SER A 49 4.90 2.73 -1.26
CA SER A 49 3.75 3.18 -0.46
C SER A 49 2.76 4.00 -1.28
N VAL A 50 3.24 4.83 -2.22
CA VAL A 50 2.38 5.59 -3.14
C VAL A 50 1.58 4.64 -4.04
N LEU A 51 2.21 3.62 -4.61
CA LEU A 51 1.49 2.61 -5.42
C LEU A 51 0.39 1.89 -4.61
N GLY A 52 0.71 1.42 -3.40
CA GLY A 52 -0.28 0.76 -2.55
C GLY A 52 -1.40 1.70 -2.10
N SER A 53 -1.08 2.96 -1.78
CA SER A 53 -2.05 3.95 -1.33
C SER A 53 -3.03 4.41 -2.42
N VAL A 54 -2.62 4.41 -3.68
CA VAL A 54 -3.54 4.60 -4.82
C VAL A 54 -4.61 3.52 -4.82
N GLY A 55 -4.23 2.25 -4.64
CA GLY A 55 -5.18 1.14 -4.55
C GLY A 55 -6.19 1.30 -3.40
N ILE A 56 -5.72 1.79 -2.25
CA ILE A 56 -6.60 2.03 -1.08
C ILE A 56 -7.51 3.23 -1.28
N SER A 57 -7.03 4.28 -1.95
CA SER A 57 -7.84 5.44 -2.31
C SER A 57 -9.00 5.03 -3.23
N VAL A 58 -8.74 4.16 -4.22
CA VAL A 58 -9.78 3.57 -5.07
C VAL A 58 -10.79 2.76 -4.24
N LEU A 59 -10.31 1.93 -3.31
CA LEU A 59 -11.17 1.13 -2.44
C LEU A 59 -12.09 1.99 -1.56
N ILE A 60 -11.56 3.09 -1.01
CA ILE A 60 -12.33 4.06 -0.21
C ILE A 60 -13.38 4.74 -1.10
N LEU A 61 -13.01 5.14 -2.31
CA LEU A 61 -13.90 5.82 -3.25
C LEU A 61 -15.06 4.92 -3.69
N VAL A 62 -14.79 3.65 -3.96
CA VAL A 62 -15.81 2.63 -4.27
C VAL A 62 -16.74 2.42 -3.07
N ASN A 63 -16.19 2.29 -1.85
CA ASN A 63 -17.01 2.15 -0.64
C ASN A 63 -17.87 3.41 -0.40
N PHE A 64 -17.34 4.60 -0.64
CA PHE A 64 -18.08 5.86 -0.51
C PHE A 64 -19.22 5.99 -1.53
N LEU A 65 -18.94 5.72 -2.81
CA LEU A 65 -19.95 5.72 -3.88
C LEU A 65 -21.06 4.73 -3.56
N ARG A 66 -20.70 3.54 -3.10
CA ARG A 66 -21.66 2.51 -2.71
C ARG A 66 -22.53 2.96 -1.53
N ASP A 67 -21.95 3.50 -0.47
CA ASP A 67 -22.70 3.98 0.69
C ASP A 67 -23.64 5.15 0.34
N LYS A 68 -23.19 6.04 -0.55
CA LYS A 68 -23.98 7.19 -1.03
C LYS A 68 -25.12 6.77 -1.95
N ILE A 69 -24.86 5.87 -2.91
CA ILE A 69 -25.82 5.47 -3.96
C ILE A 69 -26.78 4.38 -3.46
N VAL A 70 -26.27 3.35 -2.79
CA VAL A 70 -27.06 2.15 -2.42
C VAL A 70 -27.72 2.32 -1.06
N LEU A 71 -26.97 2.79 -0.05
CA LEU A 71 -27.43 2.81 1.33
C LEU A 71 -28.08 4.14 1.74
N LYS A 72 -27.91 5.21 0.96
CA LYS A 72 -28.37 6.59 1.22
C LYS A 72 -27.99 7.13 2.62
N LYS A 73 -27.09 6.45 3.33
CA LYS A 73 -26.54 6.80 4.63
C LYS A 73 -25.05 6.53 4.58
N VAL A 74 -24.25 7.58 4.75
CA VAL A 74 -22.79 7.48 4.75
C VAL A 74 -22.31 7.12 6.16
N ASN A 75 -21.71 5.95 6.34
CA ASN A 75 -21.09 5.58 7.61
C ASN A 75 -19.64 6.05 7.65
N VAL A 76 -19.45 7.33 7.99
CA VAL A 76 -18.15 8.02 8.03
C VAL A 76 -17.13 7.30 8.94
N VAL A 77 -17.57 6.73 10.06
CA VAL A 77 -16.69 6.02 11.01
C VAL A 77 -16.09 4.77 10.37
N SER A 78 -16.88 4.03 9.58
CA SER A 78 -16.41 2.82 8.90
C SER A 78 -15.40 3.12 7.79
N LEU A 79 -15.60 4.22 7.05
CA LEU A 79 -14.69 4.69 5.99
C LEU A 79 -13.36 5.16 6.57
N LYS A 80 -13.37 5.95 7.65
CA LYS A 80 -12.14 6.38 8.34
C LYS A 80 -11.32 5.20 8.84
N ARG A 81 -11.98 4.20 9.46
CA ARG A 81 -11.31 2.99 9.93
C ARG A 81 -10.70 2.18 8.78
N LEU A 82 -11.43 2.05 7.67
CA LEU A 82 -10.94 1.36 6.47
C LEU A 82 -9.69 2.05 5.91
N ALA A 83 -9.71 3.38 5.84
CA ALA A 83 -8.56 4.16 5.41
C ALA A 83 -7.36 3.89 6.32
N ILE A 84 -7.48 4.12 7.63
CA ILE A 84 -6.36 3.97 8.57
C ILE A 84 -5.76 2.56 8.50
N VAL A 85 -6.59 1.51 8.58
CA VAL A 85 -6.12 0.11 8.53
C VAL A 85 -5.44 -0.18 7.20
N GLY A 86 -6.03 0.29 6.11
CA GLY A 86 -5.49 0.13 4.78
C GLY A 86 -4.12 0.77 4.62
N PHE A 87 -4.04 2.09 4.82
CA PHE A 87 -2.81 2.87 4.65
C PHE A 87 -1.69 2.35 5.55
N LEU A 88 -2.00 1.99 6.79
CA LEU A 88 -1.03 1.41 7.72
C LEU A 88 -0.49 0.06 7.22
N SER A 89 -1.36 -0.79 6.68
CA SER A 89 -0.95 -2.10 6.13
C SER A 89 -0.02 -1.93 4.94
N VAL A 90 -0.35 -1.04 4.00
CA VAL A 90 0.50 -0.72 2.85
C VAL A 90 1.87 -0.19 3.29
N PHE A 91 1.90 0.72 4.26
CA PHE A 91 3.14 1.30 4.75
C PHE A 91 4.05 0.26 5.42
N LEU A 92 3.49 -0.60 6.28
CA LEU A 92 4.23 -1.68 6.93
C LEU A 92 4.81 -2.68 5.91
N VAL A 93 4.03 -3.01 4.88
CA VAL A 93 4.46 -3.93 3.82
C VAL A 93 5.54 -3.30 2.96
N ALA A 94 5.40 -2.03 2.59
CA ALA A 94 6.42 -1.30 1.85
C ALA A 94 7.73 -1.19 2.65
N LEU A 95 7.67 -0.91 3.95
CA LEU A 95 8.83 -0.93 4.85
C LEU A 95 9.48 -2.32 4.89
N CYS A 96 8.68 -3.36 5.13
CA CYS A 96 9.17 -4.73 5.25
C CYS A 96 9.83 -5.21 3.94
N GLY A 97 9.20 -4.98 2.79
CA GLY A 97 9.76 -5.36 1.50
C GLY A 97 11.02 -4.57 1.15
N THR A 98 11.10 -3.29 1.53
CA THR A 98 12.33 -2.48 1.34
C THR A 98 13.46 -2.98 2.25
N LEU A 99 13.17 -3.31 3.51
CA LEU A 99 14.16 -3.89 4.44
C LEU A 99 14.67 -5.25 3.93
N LEU A 100 13.76 -6.13 3.51
CA LEU A 100 14.15 -7.44 2.98
C LEU A 100 14.98 -7.30 1.71
N PHE A 101 14.67 -6.36 0.83
CA PHE A 101 15.50 -6.08 -0.34
C PHE A 101 16.87 -5.51 0.02
N PHE A 102 16.97 -4.73 1.10
CA PHE A 102 18.24 -4.19 1.55
C PHE A 102 19.18 -5.28 2.13
N PHE A 103 18.63 -6.22 2.90
CA PHE A 103 19.40 -7.28 3.55
C PHE A 103 19.64 -8.55 2.71
N CYS A 104 18.79 -8.81 1.70
CA CYS A 104 18.85 -9.99 0.83
C CYS A 104 19.56 -9.65 -0.47
#